data_AF-A0A382GC19-F1
#
_entry.id   AF-A0A382GC19-F1
#
_cell.length_a   1.000
_cell.length_b   1.000
_cell.length_c   1.000
_cell.angle_alpha   90.00
_cell.angle_beta   90.00
_cell.angle_gamma   90.00
#
_symmetry.space_group_name_H-M   'P 1'
#
loop_
_entity.id
_entity.type
_entity.pdbx_description
1 polymer ?
#
loop_
_entity_poly.entity_id
_entity_poly.type
_entity_poly.pdbx_seq_one_letter_code
_entity_poly.pdbx_strand_id
1 'polypeptide(L)'
;MREYFLAWTEAFEQFVLDVIYGLRTGKRAALLRVILYSFSKVFIVAVKARRLLYSARILRDSTLGVQVIAIGNLTAGGTGKTPVVEKFARELQDAGRTVAILSRGYRSKPAPLHERFMNKLLFREDSTPPKVVSDGKSLLLDSETAGDEPYMLASNLRDVVVLVDKDRVKAGRFAIDKFE
;
A
#
# COMPACT_ATOMS: atom_id res chain seq x y z
N MET A 1 -18.33 8.75 28.50
CA MET A 1 -17.11 9.47 28.06
C MET A 1 -16.57 8.95 26.71
N ARG A 2 -16.45 7.63 26.52
CA ARG A 2 -15.99 7.02 25.25
C ARG A 2 -16.95 7.23 24.07
N GLU A 3 -18.26 7.12 24.29
CA GLU A 3 -19.30 7.36 23.27
C GLU A 3 -19.36 8.81 22.81
N TYR A 4 -19.19 9.76 23.73
CA TYR A 4 -19.18 11.19 23.41
C TYR A 4 -17.97 11.58 22.54
N PHE A 5 -16.82 10.95 22.79
CA PHE A 5 -15.62 11.14 21.98
C PHE A 5 -15.78 10.54 20.58
N LEU A 6 -16.36 9.34 20.48
CA LEU A 6 -16.64 8.67 19.19
C LEU A 6 -17.61 9.49 18.33
N ALA A 7 -18.72 9.95 18.90
CA ALA A 7 -19.70 10.78 18.20
C ALA A 7 -19.09 12.10 17.72
N TRP A 8 -18.20 12.71 18.53
CA TRP A 8 -17.50 13.92 18.13
C TRP A 8 -16.51 13.67 16.99
N THR A 9 -15.75 12.56 17.03
CA THR A 9 -14.84 12.19 15.93
C THR A 9 -15.58 11.90 14.63
N GLU A 10 -16.71 11.20 14.69
CA GLU A 10 -17.54 10.91 13.51
C GLU A 10 -18.12 12.19 12.90
N ALA A 11 -18.65 13.09 13.74
CA ALA A 11 -19.17 14.37 13.28
C ALA A 11 -18.09 15.26 12.64
N PHE A 12 -16.86 15.22 13.18
CA PHE A 12 -15.72 15.91 12.61
C PHE A 12 -15.27 15.28 11.28
N GLU A 13 -15.20 13.95 11.19
CA GLU A 13 -14.89 13.24 9.95
C GLU A 13 -15.89 13.57 8.85
N GLN A 14 -17.19 13.52 9.15
CA GLN A 14 -18.23 13.92 8.21
C GLN A 14 -18.07 15.37 7.77
N PHE A 15 -17.80 16.29 8.70
CA PHE A 15 -17.54 17.69 8.34
C PHE A 15 -16.37 17.85 7.37
N VAL A 16 -15.25 17.16 7.61
CA VAL A 16 -14.09 17.20 6.72
C VAL A 16 -14.42 16.61 5.36
N LEU A 17 -15.13 15.47 5.31
CA LEU A 17 -15.54 14.83 4.06
C LEU A 17 -16.47 15.74 3.25
N ASP A 18 -17.46 16.38 3.87
CA ASP A 18 -18.35 17.33 3.19
C ASP A 18 -17.60 18.52 2.59
N VAL A 19 -16.53 18.97 3.27
CA VAL A 19 -15.68 20.05 2.76
C VAL A 19 -14.84 19.58 1.57
N ILE A 20 -14.33 18.34 1.61
CA ILE A 20 -13.54 17.73 0.53
C ILE A 20 -14.40 17.46 -0.71
N TYR A 21 -15.61 16.93 -0.54
CA TYR A 21 -16.57 16.67 -1.62
C TYR A 21 -17.28 17.94 -2.13
N GLY A 22 -17.01 19.10 -1.51
CA GLY A 22 -17.60 20.38 -1.92
C GLY A 22 -19.07 20.55 -1.54
N LEU A 23 -19.63 19.64 -0.75
CA LEU A 23 -21.04 19.64 -0.32
C LEU A 23 -21.34 20.76 0.70
N ARG A 24 -20.30 21.35 1.32
CA ARG A 24 -20.45 22.40 2.33
C ARG A 24 -19.80 23.72 1.95
N THR A 25 -20.61 24.77 1.90
CA THR A 25 -20.21 26.15 1.61
C THR A 25 -20.40 27.03 2.85
N GLY A 26 -19.30 27.45 3.47
CA GLY A 26 -19.32 28.36 4.63
C GLY A 26 -17.92 28.84 4.99
N LYS A 27 -17.80 29.86 5.86
CA LYS A 27 -16.51 30.48 6.22
C LYS A 27 -15.51 29.47 6.82
N ARG A 28 -15.98 28.56 7.68
CA ARG A 28 -15.15 27.48 8.27
C ARG A 28 -14.67 26.47 7.22
N ALA A 29 -15.54 26.10 6.27
CA ALA A 29 -15.19 25.23 5.15
C ALA A 29 -14.17 25.89 4.21
N ALA A 30 -14.32 27.19 3.95
CA ALA A 30 -13.38 27.96 3.14
C ALA A 30 -11.99 28.03 3.80
N LEU A 31 -11.93 28.31 5.12
CA LEU A 31 -10.68 28.30 5.87
C LEU A 31 -9.98 26.93 5.79
N LEU A 32 -10.72 25.84 6.00
CA LEU A 32 -10.18 24.48 5.90
C LEU A 32 -9.66 24.19 4.48
N ARG A 33 -10.38 24.60 3.42
CA ARG A 33 -9.91 24.46 2.03
C ARG A 33 -8.61 25.23 1.77
N VAL A 34 -8.47 26.45 2.29
CA VAL A 34 -7.23 27.22 2.15
C VAL A 34 -6.07 26.51 2.83
N ILE A 35 -6.28 25.97 4.04
CA ILE A 35 -5.26 25.20 4.76
C ILE A 35 -4.87 23.93 3.98
N LEU A 36 -5.86 23.15 3.53
CA LEU A 36 -5.62 21.94 2.73
C LEU A 36 -4.93 22.25 1.40
N TYR A 37 -5.26 23.37 0.77
CA TYR A 37 -4.60 23.83 -0.46
C TYR A 37 -3.13 24.20 -0.22
N SER A 38 -2.83 24.89 0.88
CA SER A 38 -1.45 25.19 1.28
C SER A 38 -0.65 23.91 1.52
N PHE A 39 -1.21 22.92 2.23
CA PHE A 39 -0.56 21.62 2.39
C PHE A 39 -0.41 20.86 1.07
N SER A 40 -1.38 20.96 0.17
CA SER A 40 -1.29 20.38 -1.18
C SER A 40 -0.09 20.92 -1.95
N LYS A 41 0.20 22.23 -1.86
CA LYS A 41 1.39 22.81 -2.50
C LYS A 41 2.69 22.25 -1.95
N VAL A 42 2.80 22.14 -0.63
CA VAL A 42 3.98 21.53 0.02
C VAL A 42 4.15 20.07 -0.44
N PHE A 43 3.05 19.31 -0.47
CA PHE A 43 3.05 17.93 -0.95
C PHE A 43 3.49 17.84 -2.41
N ILE A 44 3.01 18.71 -3.29
CA ILE A 44 3.41 18.76 -4.71
C ILE A 44 4.91 19.03 -4.84
N VAL A 45 5.47 19.96 -4.07
CA VAL A 45 6.91 20.25 -4.07
C VAL A 45 7.69 19.01 -3.64
N ALA A 46 7.28 18.35 -2.56
CA ALA A 46 7.93 17.12 -2.09
C ALA A 46 7.90 15.99 -3.12
N VAL A 47 6.75 15.77 -3.79
CA VAL A 47 6.62 14.77 -4.87
C VAL A 47 7.51 15.12 -6.06
N LYS A 48 7.54 16.39 -6.48
CA LYS A 48 8.41 16.85 -7.58
C LYS A 48 9.89 16.65 -7.23
N ALA A 49 10.32 17.05 -6.03
CA ALA A 49 11.68 16.85 -5.56
C ALA A 49 12.07 15.37 -5.57
N ARG A 50 11.19 14.49 -5.05
CA ARG A 50 11.43 13.04 -5.08
C ARG A 50 11.58 12.52 -6.51
N ARG A 51 10.71 12.92 -7.44
CA ARG A 51 10.81 12.51 -8.85
C ARG A 51 12.13 12.97 -9.49
N LEU A 52 12.56 14.19 -9.19
CA LEU A 52 13.84 14.73 -9.66
C LEU A 52 15.03 13.91 -9.15
N LEU A 53 15.01 13.47 -7.89
CA LEU A 53 16.08 12.63 -7.32
C LEU A 53 16.19 11.26 -8.03
N TYR A 54 15.06 10.66 -8.43
CA TYR A 54 15.07 9.44 -9.24
C TYR A 54 15.52 9.70 -10.68
N SER A 55 15.01 10.76 -11.33
CA SER A 55 15.43 11.08 -12.71
C SER A 55 16.91 11.44 -12.81
N ALA A 56 17.47 12.06 -11.77
CA ALA A 56 18.89 12.36 -11.65
C ALA A 56 19.74 11.14 -11.22
N ARG A 57 19.13 9.95 -11.03
CA ARG A 57 19.78 8.71 -10.54
C ARG A 57 20.50 8.85 -9.20
N ILE A 58 20.17 9.88 -8.41
CA ILE A 58 20.67 10.05 -7.05
C ILE A 58 20.07 8.95 -6.16
N LEU A 59 18.78 8.67 -6.33
CA LEU A 59 18.15 7.46 -5.83
C LEU A 59 18.29 6.35 -6.88
N ARG A 60 18.79 5.19 -6.46
CA ARG A 60 19.01 4.04 -7.35
C ARG A 60 17.76 3.20 -7.49
N ASP A 61 17.46 2.81 -8.72
CA ASP A 61 16.48 1.76 -9.00
C ASP A 61 17.05 0.40 -8.62
N SER A 62 16.19 -0.50 -8.18
CA SER A 62 16.54 -1.90 -7.92
C SER A 62 15.91 -2.78 -8.99
N THR A 63 16.73 -3.60 -9.65
CA THR A 63 16.27 -4.58 -10.63
C THR A 63 16.12 -5.95 -9.96
N LEU A 64 15.14 -6.73 -10.42
CA LEU A 64 14.84 -8.07 -9.92
C LEU A 64 15.18 -9.18 -10.93
N GLY A 65 15.67 -8.86 -12.12
CA GLY A 65 15.98 -9.85 -13.16
C GLY A 65 14.78 -10.49 -13.87
N VAL A 66 13.58 -10.36 -13.29
CA VAL A 66 12.30 -10.82 -13.86
C VAL A 66 11.44 -9.65 -14.37
N GLN A 67 10.40 -9.97 -15.14
CA GLN A 67 9.41 -8.97 -15.57
C GLN A 67 8.60 -8.46 -14.37
N VAL A 68 8.68 -7.16 -14.10
CA VAL A 68 7.90 -6.51 -13.02
C VAL A 68 6.81 -5.66 -13.65
N ILE A 69 5.56 -5.86 -13.21
CA ILE A 69 4.39 -5.08 -13.64
C ILE A 69 3.86 -4.31 -12.42
N ALA A 70 3.92 -2.97 -12.47
CA ALA A 70 3.45 -2.11 -11.40
C ALA A 70 2.00 -1.65 -11.68
N ILE A 71 1.05 -2.12 -10.89
CA ILE A 71 -0.36 -1.70 -10.96
C ILE A 71 -0.63 -0.70 -9.83
N GLY A 72 -0.98 0.53 -10.19
CA GLY A 72 -1.19 1.64 -9.25
C GLY A 72 -2.25 2.60 -9.76
N ASN A 73 -2.63 3.56 -8.91
CA ASN A 73 -3.57 4.62 -9.27
C ASN A 73 -3.09 5.98 -8.74
N LEU A 74 -3.48 7.06 -9.42
CA LEU A 74 -3.14 8.44 -9.06
C LEU A 74 -4.02 8.99 -7.92
N THR A 75 -5.24 8.47 -7.77
CA THR A 75 -6.20 8.91 -6.74
C THR A 75 -6.31 7.91 -5.59
N ALA A 76 -6.50 8.44 -4.38
CA ALA A 76 -6.80 7.62 -3.20
C ALA A 76 -8.28 7.18 -3.25
N GLY A 77 -8.56 5.90 -2.99
CA GLY A 77 -9.90 5.33 -3.02
C GLY A 77 -10.00 3.97 -3.72
N GLY A 78 -11.21 3.40 -3.69
CA GLY A 78 -11.59 2.16 -4.39
C GLY A 78 -11.58 2.37 -5.89
N THR A 79 -10.43 2.13 -6.50
CA THR A 79 -10.08 2.60 -7.85
C THR A 79 -9.90 1.45 -8.83
N GLY A 80 -10.55 0.32 -8.55
CA GLY A 80 -10.53 -0.87 -9.41
C GLY A 80 -9.17 -1.55 -9.52
N LYS A 81 -8.15 -1.16 -8.74
CA LYS A 81 -6.81 -1.77 -8.77
C LYS A 81 -6.88 -3.28 -8.56
N THR A 82 -7.63 -3.73 -7.56
CA THR A 82 -7.68 -5.13 -7.17
C THR A 82 -8.30 -6.02 -8.26
N PRO A 83 -9.46 -5.68 -8.87
CA PRO A 83 -9.95 -6.37 -10.06
C PRO A 83 -8.96 -6.38 -11.23
N VAL A 84 -8.23 -5.29 -11.46
CA VAL A 84 -7.22 -5.23 -12.52
C VAL A 84 -6.05 -6.18 -12.23
N VAL A 85 -5.54 -6.18 -11.00
CA VAL A 85 -4.49 -7.13 -10.56
C VAL A 85 -4.96 -8.56 -10.76
N GLU A 86 -6.19 -8.88 -10.35
CA GLU A 86 -6.75 -10.23 -10.50
C GLU A 86 -6.83 -10.65 -11.97
N LYS A 87 -7.35 -9.78 -12.83
CA LYS A 87 -7.44 -10.06 -14.27
C LYS A 87 -6.06 -10.28 -14.90
N PHE A 88 -5.10 -9.38 -14.63
CA PHE A 88 -3.74 -9.53 -15.16
C PHE A 88 -3.07 -10.82 -14.67
N ALA A 89 -3.27 -11.19 -13.41
CA ALA A 89 -2.71 -12.43 -12.87
C ALA A 89 -3.28 -13.66 -13.59
N ARG A 90 -4.60 -13.73 -13.80
CA ARG A 90 -5.25 -14.83 -14.53
C ARG A 90 -4.74 -14.93 -15.98
N GLU A 91 -4.74 -13.84 -16.72
CA GLU A 91 -4.30 -13.82 -18.12
C GLU A 91 -2.83 -14.26 -18.28
N LEU A 92 -1.96 -13.86 -17.34
CA LEU A 92 -0.56 -14.30 -17.35
C LEU A 92 -0.41 -15.78 -16.99
N GLN A 93 -1.22 -16.29 -16.06
CA GLN A 93 -1.25 -17.72 -15.74
C GLN A 93 -1.78 -18.56 -16.90
N ASP A 94 -2.85 -18.11 -17.56
CA ASP A 94 -3.41 -18.78 -18.75
C ASP A 94 -2.39 -18.81 -19.90
N ALA A 95 -1.51 -17.81 -19.96
CA ALA A 95 -0.35 -17.78 -20.86
C ALA A 95 0.85 -18.63 -20.37
N GLY A 96 0.70 -19.43 -19.30
CA GLY A 96 1.72 -20.33 -18.77
C GLY A 96 2.84 -19.64 -17.97
N ARG A 97 2.62 -18.43 -17.44
CA ARG A 97 3.61 -17.71 -16.63
C ARG A 97 3.41 -17.98 -15.14
N THR A 98 4.52 -18.16 -14.42
CA THR A 98 4.53 -18.12 -12.94
C THR A 98 4.36 -16.67 -12.49
N VAL A 99 3.36 -16.40 -11.67
CA VAL A 99 3.02 -15.04 -11.21
C VAL A 99 3.16 -14.95 -9.70
N ALA A 100 3.82 -13.88 -9.24
CA ALA A 100 3.86 -13.48 -7.84
C ALA A 100 3.31 -12.05 -7.68
N ILE A 101 2.34 -11.88 -6.78
CA ILE A 101 1.75 -10.59 -6.42
C ILE A 101 2.44 -10.06 -5.16
N LEU A 102 3.01 -8.86 -5.25
CA LEU A 102 3.65 -8.18 -4.12
C LEU A 102 2.77 -7.03 -3.64
N SER A 103 2.14 -7.20 -2.47
CA SER A 103 1.35 -6.15 -1.84
C SER A 103 2.07 -5.52 -0.64
N ARG A 104 1.65 -4.31 -0.26
CA ARG A 104 2.22 -3.59 0.88
C ARG A 104 1.67 -4.08 2.23
N GLY A 105 0.50 -4.72 2.24
CA GLY A 105 -0.21 -5.08 3.48
C GLY A 105 -0.83 -3.88 4.20
N TYR A 106 -1.68 -3.11 3.49
CA TYR A 106 -2.43 -2.01 4.10
C TYR A 106 -3.35 -2.58 5.21
N ARG A 107 -3.37 -1.95 6.39
CA ARG A 107 -4.03 -2.40 7.64
C ARG A 107 -3.42 -3.60 8.39
N SER A 108 -2.32 -4.20 7.93
CA SER A 108 -1.63 -5.18 8.78
C SER A 108 -1.16 -4.50 10.08
N LYS A 109 -1.41 -5.14 11.24
CA LYS A 109 -1.03 -4.59 12.57
C LYS A 109 0.46 -4.22 12.55
N PRO A 110 0.82 -2.93 12.68
CA PRO A 110 2.22 -2.53 12.65
C PRO A 110 2.91 -2.99 13.95
N ALA A 111 4.22 -3.25 13.85
CA ALA A 111 5.05 -3.43 15.04
C ALA A 111 4.94 -2.21 15.98
N PRO A 112 5.09 -2.41 17.31
CA PRO A 112 5.03 -1.35 18.30
C PRO A 112 5.88 -0.12 17.94
N LEU A 113 5.37 1.07 18.25
CA LEU A 113 5.95 2.35 17.83
C LEU A 113 7.39 2.54 18.38
N HIS A 114 7.67 2.04 19.57
CA HIS A 114 8.99 2.07 20.20
C HIS A 114 10.01 1.22 19.44
N GLU A 115 9.66 0.00 19.03
CA GLU A 115 10.53 -0.87 18.22
C GLU A 115 10.84 -0.23 16.86
N ARG A 116 9.83 0.37 16.21
CA ARG A 116 10.03 1.03 14.91
C ARG A 116 10.97 2.23 15.02
N PHE A 117 10.89 2.98 16.12
CA PHE A 117 11.79 4.09 16.37
C PHE A 117 13.21 3.61 16.68
N MET A 118 13.36 2.62 17.56
CA MET A 118 14.66 2.05 17.91
C MET A 118 15.37 1.41 16.70
N ASN A 119 14.66 0.62 15.89
CA ASN A 119 15.24 0.00 14.70
C ASN A 119 15.69 1.04 13.67
N LYS A 120 14.94 2.14 13.53
CA LYS A 120 15.28 3.25 12.63
C LYS A 120 16.47 4.06 13.14
N LEU A 121 16.58 4.26 14.45
CA LEU A 121 17.69 4.98 15.07
C LEU A 121 18.99 4.16 15.04
N LEU A 122 18.89 2.84 15.20
CA LEU A 122 20.01 1.90 15.22
C LEU A 122 20.46 1.46 13.80
N PHE A 123 19.88 2.02 12.73
CA PHE A 123 20.14 1.61 11.34
C PHE A 123 20.11 0.09 11.12
N ARG A 124 19.28 -0.64 11.87
CA ARG A 124 19.18 -2.10 11.71
C ARG A 124 18.40 -2.36 10.44
N GLU A 125 19.03 -3.03 9.48
CA GLU A 125 18.32 -3.53 8.31
C GLU A 125 17.25 -4.52 8.77
N ASP A 126 16.03 -4.29 8.30
CA ASP A 126 14.88 -5.12 8.65
C ASP A 126 15.03 -6.46 7.93
N SER A 127 15.61 -7.45 8.61
CA SER A 127 15.85 -8.81 8.09
C SER A 127 14.62 -9.73 8.19
N THR A 128 13.48 -9.21 8.65
CA THR A 128 12.25 -9.98 8.78
C THR A 128 11.79 -10.51 7.42
N PRO A 129 11.54 -11.82 7.22
CA PRO A 129 11.11 -12.29 5.91
C PRO A 129 9.74 -11.68 5.53
N PRO A 130 9.47 -11.47 4.23
CA PRO A 130 8.16 -11.08 3.74
C PRO A 130 7.07 -12.05 4.23
N LYS A 131 5.87 -11.54 4.48
CA LYS A 131 4.73 -12.38 4.86
C LYS A 131 4.18 -13.09 3.60
N VAL A 132 4.21 -14.42 3.60
CA VAL A 132 3.61 -15.21 2.52
C VAL A 132 2.14 -15.44 2.84
N VAL A 133 1.24 -14.87 2.06
CA VAL A 133 -0.21 -15.02 2.22
C VAL A 133 -0.69 -16.27 1.49
N SER A 134 -0.16 -16.50 0.28
CA SER A 134 -0.33 -17.76 -0.45
C SER A 134 0.97 -18.14 -1.14
N ASP A 135 1.25 -19.44 -1.15
CA ASP A 135 2.34 -20.08 -1.87
C ASP A 135 1.92 -20.60 -3.26
N GLY A 136 0.74 -20.22 -3.74
CA GLY A 136 0.17 -20.74 -4.99
C GLY A 136 -0.37 -22.16 -4.88
N LYS A 137 -0.52 -22.71 -3.67
CA LYS A 137 -1.21 -23.99 -3.42
C LYS A 137 -2.21 -23.88 -2.27
N SER A 138 -1.87 -23.09 -1.26
CA SER A 138 -2.60 -22.94 -0.03
C SER A 138 -2.63 -21.49 0.45
N LEU A 139 -3.61 -21.17 1.29
CA LEU A 139 -3.67 -19.92 2.03
C LEU A 139 -2.94 -20.11 3.36
N LEU A 140 -1.87 -19.35 3.58
CA LEU A 140 -0.99 -19.48 4.74
C LEU A 140 -1.32 -18.46 5.85
N LEU A 141 -1.96 -17.34 5.50
CA LEU A 141 -2.31 -16.29 6.44
C LEU A 141 -3.79 -15.90 6.32
N ASP A 142 -4.37 -15.47 7.45
CA ASP A 142 -5.72 -14.92 7.53
C ASP A 142 -5.79 -13.44 7.12
N SER A 143 -7.01 -12.93 6.96
CA SER A 143 -7.29 -11.53 6.61
C SER A 143 -6.74 -10.55 7.65
N GLU A 144 -6.75 -10.92 8.94
CA GLU A 144 -6.24 -10.03 10.00
C GLU A 144 -4.72 -9.82 9.90
N THR A 145 -3.98 -10.86 9.53
CA THR A 145 -2.52 -10.87 9.50
C THR A 145 -1.97 -10.40 8.16
N ALA A 146 -2.62 -10.79 7.05
CA ALA A 146 -2.27 -10.43 5.68
C ALA A 146 -2.82 -9.05 5.27
N GLY A 147 -3.96 -8.64 5.85
CA GLY A 147 -4.78 -7.54 5.37
C GLY A 147 -5.81 -8.01 4.35
N ASP A 148 -6.94 -7.29 4.30
CA ASP A 148 -8.12 -7.67 3.53
C ASP A 148 -7.85 -7.84 2.02
N GLU A 149 -7.13 -6.90 1.40
CA GLU A 149 -6.84 -6.93 -0.04
C GLU A 149 -5.89 -8.07 -0.45
N PRO A 150 -4.73 -8.27 0.19
CA PRO A 150 -3.87 -9.42 -0.09
C PRO A 150 -4.56 -10.77 0.15
N TYR A 151 -5.35 -10.87 1.21
CA TYR A 151 -6.09 -12.10 1.52
C TYR A 151 -7.14 -12.40 0.44
N MET A 152 -7.89 -11.40 0.00
CA MET A 152 -8.88 -11.54 -1.08
C MET A 152 -8.23 -11.94 -2.41
N LEU A 153 -7.09 -11.34 -2.78
CA LEU A 153 -6.37 -11.74 -3.99
C LEU A 153 -5.90 -13.20 -3.89
N ALA A 154 -5.34 -13.57 -2.75
CA ALA A 154 -4.86 -14.93 -2.51
C ALA A 154 -5.98 -15.97 -2.51
N SER A 155 -7.17 -15.63 -2.00
CA SER A 155 -8.31 -16.54 -1.97
C SER A 155 -8.95 -16.74 -3.35
N ASN A 156 -8.92 -15.70 -4.21
CA ASN A 156 -9.44 -15.76 -5.58
C ASN A 156 -8.46 -16.41 -6.56
N LEU A 157 -7.16 -16.35 -6.30
CA LEU A 157 -6.08 -16.79 -7.19
C LEU A 157 -5.27 -17.93 -6.56
N ARG A 158 -5.81 -19.15 -6.64
CA ARG A 158 -5.24 -20.31 -5.92
C ARG A 158 -3.85 -20.72 -6.38
N ASP A 159 -3.50 -20.45 -7.64
CA ASP A 159 -2.21 -20.84 -8.23
C ASP A 159 -1.19 -19.67 -8.24
N VAL A 160 -1.49 -18.54 -7.59
CA VAL A 160 -0.64 -17.34 -7.56
C VAL A 160 0.01 -17.17 -6.20
N VAL A 161 1.31 -16.92 -6.19
CA VAL A 161 2.03 -16.56 -4.97
C VAL A 161 1.66 -15.14 -4.56
N VAL A 162 1.25 -14.93 -3.32
CA VAL A 162 0.90 -13.58 -2.80
C VAL A 162 1.74 -13.27 -1.57
N LEU A 163 2.51 -12.19 -1.65
CA LEU A 163 3.45 -11.75 -0.62
C LEU A 163 3.10 -10.35 -0.12
N VAL A 164 3.34 -10.10 1.16
CA VAL A 164 3.11 -8.83 1.84
C VAL A 164 4.39 -8.31 2.47
N ASP A 165 4.90 -7.18 1.96
CA ASP A 165 6.03 -6.45 2.54
C ASP A 165 5.99 -4.95 2.17
N LYS A 166 6.52 -4.09 3.05
CA LYS A 166 6.69 -2.67 2.76
C LYS A 166 7.72 -2.44 1.66
N ASP A 167 8.77 -3.26 1.64
CA ASP A 167 9.81 -3.28 0.62
C ASP A 167 9.50 -4.35 -0.44
N ARG A 168 9.07 -3.89 -1.63
CA ARG A 168 8.71 -4.76 -2.74
C ARG A 168 9.94 -5.37 -3.41
N VAL A 169 11.11 -4.74 -3.30
CA VAL A 169 12.34 -5.29 -3.86
C VAL A 169 12.75 -6.51 -3.05
N LYS A 170 12.73 -6.38 -1.72
CA LYS A 170 12.97 -7.50 -0.81
C LYS A 170 11.96 -8.64 -1.02
N ALA A 171 10.67 -8.31 -1.10
CA ALA A 171 9.64 -9.32 -1.38
C ALA A 171 9.82 -10.00 -2.73
N GLY A 172 10.20 -9.25 -3.77
CA GLY A 172 10.46 -9.80 -5.09
C GLY A 172 11.67 -10.74 -5.10
N ARG A 173 12.79 -10.36 -4.45
CA ARG A 173 13.95 -11.24 -4.32
C ARG A 173 13.60 -12.53 -3.58
N PHE A 174 12.83 -12.42 -2.50
CA PHE A 174 12.35 -13.58 -1.75
C PHE A 174 11.44 -14.47 -2.61
N ALA A 175 10.59 -13.88 -3.44
CA ALA A 175 9.70 -14.63 -4.33
C ALA A 175 10.50 -15.48 -5.33
N ILE A 176 11.51 -14.87 -5.94
CA ILE A 176 12.40 -15.52 -6.92
C ILE A 176 13.16 -16.67 -6.25
N ASP A 177 13.79 -16.41 -5.10
CA ASP A 177 14.60 -17.42 -4.39
C ASP A 177 13.79 -18.64 -3.93
N LYS A 178 12.49 -18.46 -3.64
CA LYS A 178 11.63 -19.50 -3.02
C LYS A 178 10.67 -20.20 -3.98
N PHE A 179 10.27 -19.54 -5.06
CA PHE A 179 9.14 -19.98 -5.89
C PHE A 179 9.42 -19.91 -7.41
N GLU A 180 10.67 -19.65 -7.82
CA GLU A 180 11.13 -19.80 -9.21
C GLU A 180 11.37 -21.28 -9.58
#